data_AF-A0A0G1KIB2-F1
#
_entry.id   AF-A0A0G1KIB2-F1
#
_cell.length_a   1.000
_cell.length_b   1.000
_cell.length_c   1.000
_cell.angle_alpha   90.00
_cell.angle_beta   90.00
_cell.angle_gamma   90.00
#
_symmetry.space_group_name_H-M   'P 1'
#
loop_
_entity.id
_entity.type
_entity.pdbx_description
1 polymer ?
#
loop_
_entity_poly.entity_id
_entity_poly.type
_entity_poly.pdbx_seq_one_letter_code
_entity_poly.pdbx_strand_id
1 'polypeptide(L)' 'MARKKKVTIVQIQHYQKDDAECEGDYYEIELQTPEGKTIATFGSYYDDKGMEKAEGFIKGVEYALGVTVEIIVRNIADR' A
#
# COMPACT_ATOMS: atom_id res chain seq x y z
N MET A 1 -11.26 9.69 25.54
CA MET A 1 -11.02 8.75 24.43
C MET A 1 -9.54 8.76 24.11
N ALA A 2 -8.86 7.60 24.11
CA ALA A 2 -7.43 7.54 23.74
C ALA A 2 -7.28 7.85 22.24
N ARG A 3 -6.34 8.74 21.88
CA ARG A 3 -6.06 9.09 20.49
C ARG A 3 -5.42 7.86 19.83
N LYS A 4 -6.09 7.25 18.85
CA LYS A 4 -5.50 6.17 18.05
C LYS A 4 -4.18 6.65 17.46
N LYS A 5 -3.13 5.83 17.55
CA LYS A 5 -1.85 6.12 16.92
C LYS A 5 -2.07 6.12 15.39
N LYS A 6 -1.34 6.96 14.67
CA LYS A 6 -1.38 7.03 13.21
C LYS A 6 -0.16 6.35 12.62
N VAL A 7 -0.36 5.65 11.51
CA VAL A 7 0.71 5.02 10.72
C VAL A 7 0.53 5.47 9.28
N THR A 8 1.64 5.78 8.60
CA THR A 8 1.62 6.15 7.19
C THR A 8 2.03 4.94 6.35
N ILE A 9 1.20 4.63 5.35
CA ILE A 9 1.48 3.61 4.34
C ILE A 9 1.52 4.29 2.99
N VAL A 10 2.56 4.03 2.21
CA VAL A 10 2.64 4.46 0.81
C VAL A 10 2.24 3.30 -0.07
N GLN A 11 1.20 3.49 -0.87
CA GLN A 11 0.77 2.54 -1.90
C GLN A 11 1.36 3.00 -3.23
N ILE A 12 2.23 2.19 -3.81
CA ILE A 12 2.86 2.45 -5.10
C ILE A 12 2.13 1.63 -6.16
N GLN A 13 1.55 2.31 -7.14
CA GLN A 13 0.90 1.71 -8.30
C GLN A 13 1.91 1.60 -9.44
N HIS A 14 2.08 0.39 -9.96
CA HIS A 14 2.98 0.12 -11.09
C HIS A 14 2.21 -0.02 -12.40
N TYR A 15 1.20 -0.90 -12.42
CA TYR A 15 0.35 -1.14 -13.59
C TYR A 15 -1.11 -1.00 -13.20
N GLN A 16 -1.90 -0.39 -14.09
CA GLN A 16 -3.36 -0.42 -13.95
C GLN A 16 -3.88 -1.76 -14.47
N LYS A 17 -5.07 -2.16 -14.01
CA LYS A 17 -5.70 -3.41 -14.45
C LYS A 17 -5.89 -3.52 -15.97
N ASP A 18 -6.02 -2.38 -16.64
CA ASP A 18 -6.27 -2.27 -18.07
C ASP A 18 -4.98 -1.99 -18.89
N ASP A 19 -3.80 -2.15 -18.29
CA ASP A 19 -2.52 -1.92 -18.96
C ASP A 19 -2.25 -3.00 -20.02
N ALA A 20 -1.95 -2.61 -21.26
CA ALA A 20 -1.75 -3.56 -22.35
C ALA A 20 -0.46 -4.39 -22.21
N GLU A 21 0.49 -3.93 -21.37
CA GLU A 21 1.77 -4.61 -21.13
C GLU A 21 1.70 -5.63 -19.97
N CYS A 22 0.64 -5.61 -19.17
CA CYS A 22 0.44 -6.52 -18.05
C CYS A 22 -1.01 -6.98 -17.96
N GLU A 23 -1.24 -8.30 -17.91
CA GLU A 23 -2.59 -8.88 -17.79
C GLU A 23 -3.29 -8.60 -16.43
N GLY A 24 -2.74 -7.72 -15.57
CA GLY A 24 -3.15 -7.51 -14.19
C GLY A 24 -2.67 -6.20 -13.54
N ASP A 25 -3.30 -5.85 -12.41
CA ASP A 25 -2.93 -4.70 -11.59
C ASP A 25 -1.78 -5.03 -10.62
N TYR A 26 -0.74 -4.18 -10.59
CA TYR A 26 0.40 -4.36 -9.69
C TYR A 26 0.53 -3.19 -8.71
N TYR A 27 0.51 -3.51 -7.42
CA TYR A 27 0.70 -2.56 -6.32
C TYR A 27 1.78 -3.06 -5.35
N GLU A 28 2.62 -2.13 -4.90
CA GLU A 28 3.50 -2.29 -3.75
C GLU A 28 3.01 -1.44 -2.58
N ILE A 29 3.26 -1.92 -1.38
CA ILE A 29 3.01 -1.20 -0.14
C ILE A 29 4.36 -0.96 0.56
N GLU A 30 4.70 0.31 0.79
CA GLU A 30 5.77 0.68 1.70
C GLU A 30 5.18 1.09 3.06
N LEU A 31 5.64 0.42 4.11
CA LEU A 31 5.42 0.87 5.47
C LEU A 31 6.52 1.88 5.80
N GLN A 32 6.15 3.10 6.18
CA GLN A 32 7.11 4.16 6.50
C GLN A 32 7.04 4.58 7.97
N THR A 33 8.17 5.03 8.51
CA THR A 33 8.21 5.76 9.79
C THR A 33 7.53 7.14 9.61
N PRO A 34 7.14 7.82 10.71
CA PRO A 34 6.60 9.19 10.62
C PRO A 34 7.54 10.19 9.92
N GLU A 35 8.85 9.93 9.91
CA GLU A 35 9.86 10.74 9.23
C GLU A 35 9.99 10.39 7.73
N GLY A 36 9.14 9.50 7.19
CA GLY A 36 9.12 9.12 5.78
C GLY A 36 10.15 8.05 5.39
N LYS A 37 10.77 7.37 6.36
CA LYS A 37 11.74 6.30 6.08
C LYS A 37 11.02 4.97 5.85
N THR A 38 11.25 4.33 4.71
CA THR A 38 10.74 2.97 4.44
C THR A 38 11.33 1.95 5.43
N ILE A 39 10.44 1.25 6.13
CA ILE A 39 10.75 0.17 7.07
C ILE A 39 10.70 -1.18 6.36
N ALA A 40 9.68 -1.38 5.52
CA ALA A 40 9.44 -2.60 4.77
C ALA A 40 8.62 -2.31 3.52
N THR A 41 8.82 -3.12 2.48
CA THR A 41 8.06 -3.08 1.22
C THR A 41 7.41 -4.44 0.98
N PHE A 42 6.11 -4.43 0.69
CA PHE A 42 5.31 -5.60 0.40
C PHE A 42 4.75 -5.45 -1.03
N GLY A 43 5.27 -6.24 -1.97
CA GLY A 43 4.77 -6.30 -3.34
C GLY A 43 4.20 -7.68 -3.63
N SER A 44 3.05 -7.73 -4.29
CA SER A 44 2.53 -8.96 -4.88
C SER A 44 2.82 -8.93 -6.37
N TYR A 45 4.01 -9.41 -6.76
CA TYR A 45 4.39 -9.52 -8.15
C TYR A 45 3.48 -10.52 -8.88
N TYR A 46 2.87 -10.12 -10.01
CA TYR A 46 2.24 -11.02 -11.00
C TYR A 46 1.00 -11.83 -10.59
N ASP A 47 0.29 -11.44 -9.52
CA ASP A 47 -1.02 -12.00 -9.22
C ASP A 47 -2.06 -10.91 -9.37
N ASP A 48 -2.94 -11.02 -10.37
CA ASP A 48 -4.17 -10.23 -10.48
C ASP A 48 -4.81 -10.05 -9.09
N LYS A 49 -5.29 -8.84 -8.80
CA LYS A 49 -5.83 -8.36 -7.50
C LYS A 49 -4.80 -7.67 -6.59
N GLY A 50 -3.85 -6.94 -7.16
CA GLY A 50 -2.91 -6.13 -6.39
C GLY A 50 -3.61 -5.17 -5.42
N MET A 51 -4.68 -4.50 -5.88
CA MET A 51 -5.45 -3.56 -5.06
C MET A 51 -6.21 -4.23 -3.91
N GLU A 52 -6.90 -5.36 -4.15
CA GLU A 52 -7.64 -6.07 -3.09
C GLU A 52 -6.69 -6.59 -2.00
N LYS A 53 -5.52 -7.12 -2.40
CA LYS A 53 -4.48 -7.55 -1.47
C LYS A 53 -3.93 -6.37 -0.66
N ALA A 54 -3.71 -5.23 -1.30
CA ALA A 54 -3.25 -4.01 -0.65
C ALA A 54 -4.25 -3.51 0.40
N GLU A 55 -5.53 -3.46 0.05
CA GLU A 55 -6.60 -3.10 1.00
C GLU A 55 -6.70 -4.09 2.17
N GLY A 56 -6.58 -5.39 1.89
CA GLY A 56 -6.59 -6.44 2.91
C GLY A 56 -5.45 -6.28 3.91
N PHE A 57 -4.25 -5.96 3.42
CA PHE A 57 -3.10 -5.67 4.27
C PHE A 57 -3.35 -4.45 5.17
N ILE A 58 -3.83 -3.34 4.59
CA ILE A 58 -4.09 -2.09 5.33
C ILE A 58 -5.14 -2.34 6.44
N LYS A 59 -6.25 -3.00 6.13
CA LYS A 59 -7.28 -3.38 7.11
C LYS A 59 -6.70 -4.27 8.21
N GLY A 60 -5.82 -5.21 7.85
CA GLY A 60 -5.10 -6.05 8.80
C GLY A 60 -4.22 -5.25 9.76
N VAL A 61 -3.49 -4.26 9.27
CA VAL A 61 -2.64 -3.36 10.07
C VAL A 61 -3.47 -2.51 11.03
N GLU A 62 -4.55 -1.89 10.54
CA GLU A 62 -5.46 -1.08 11.36
C GLU A 62 -6.05 -1.90 12.51
N TYR A 63 -6.50 -3.13 12.21
CA TYR A 63 -7.06 -4.04 13.19
C TYR A 63 -6.02 -4.51 14.21
N ALA A 64 -4.87 -5.02 13.76
CA ALA A 64 -3.85 -5.62 14.61
C ALA A 64 -3.19 -4.60 15.56
N LEU A 65 -2.98 -3.36 15.10
CA LEU A 65 -2.30 -2.33 15.88
C LEU A 65 -3.26 -1.35 16.58
N GLY A 66 -4.56 -1.43 16.29
CA GLY A 66 -5.55 -0.47 16.80
C GLY A 66 -5.28 0.97 16.35
N VAL A 67 -4.69 1.13 15.17
CA VAL A 67 -4.27 2.41 14.58
C VAL A 67 -5.25 2.88 13.50
N THR A 68 -5.07 4.11 13.05
CA THR A 68 -5.63 4.57 11.78
C THR A 68 -4.48 4.70 10.79
N VAL A 69 -4.67 4.16 9.60
CA VAL A 69 -3.68 4.26 8.52
C VAL A 69 -3.99 5.48 7.64
N GLU A 70 -2.96 6.25 7.36
CA GLU A 70 -2.96 7.27 6.30
C GLU A 70 -2.32 6.68 5.06
N ILE A 71 -3.04 6.69 3.93
CA ILE A 71 -2.59 6.11 2.67
C ILE A 71 -2.11 7.24 1.76
N ILE A 72 -0.88 7.13 1.27
CA ILE A 72 -0.32 7.99 0.24
C ILE A 72 -0.21 7.17 -1.04
N VAL A 73 -0.90 7.56 -2.11
CA VAL A 73 -0.82 6.87 -3.40
C VAL A 73 0.28 7.51 -4.25
N ARG A 74 1.16 6.70 -4.82
CA ARG A 74 2.18 7.11 -5.79
C ARG A 74 2.04 6.27 -7.05
N ASN A 75 2.13 6.90 -8.22
CA ASN A 75 2.26 6.18 -9.49
C ASN A 75 3.74 6.08 -9.84
N ILE A 76 4.22 4.90 -10.24
CA ILE A 76 5.63 4.74 -10.63
C ILE A 76 5.97 5.49 -11.93
N ALA A 77 4.97 5.79 -12.76
CA ALA A 77 5.16 6.58 -13.98
C ALA A 77 5.48 8.06 -13.72
N ASP A 78 5.22 8.56 -12.50
CA ASP A 78 5.49 9.96 -12.11
C ASP A 78 6.94 10.19 -11.63
N ARG A 79 7.85 9.24 -11.91
CA ARG A 79 9.22 9.20 -11.37
C ARG A 79 10.29 9.68 -12.34
#